data_AF-A0A2D6G7R6-F1
#
_entry.id   AF-A0A2D6G7R6-F1
#
_cell.length_a   1.000
_cell.length_b   1.000
_cell.length_c   1.000
_cell.angle_alpha   90.00
_cell.angle_beta   90.00
_cell.angle_gamma   90.00
#
_symmetry.space_group_name_H-M   'P 1'
#
loop_
_entity.id
_entity.type
_entity.pdbx_description
1 polymer ?
#
loop_
_entity_poly.entity_id
_entity_poly.type
_entity_poly.pdbx_seq_one_letter_code
_entity_poly.pdbx_strand_id
1 'polypeptide(L)'
;MIKKIEAKSILIGKTKKEEDYEGNDRPIFLSTFNKNDPHLNCQGPIERHDFKKGVHKIIIEGLKVDYLLAGHDIVINDLKELTLEKEKGHLIIRGKQ
;
A
#
# COMPACT_ATOMS: atom_id res chain seq x y z
N MET A 1 7.84 8.67 10.75
CA MET A 1 8.59 8.82 9.48
C MET A 1 7.59 9.18 8.41
N ILE A 2 7.85 10.24 7.65
CA ILE A 2 7.01 10.70 6.54
C ILE A 2 7.81 10.50 5.25
N LYS A 3 7.25 9.78 4.28
CA LYS A 3 7.86 9.58 2.95
C LYS A 3 6.90 10.04 1.87
N LYS A 4 7.35 10.93 0.98
CA LYS A 4 6.64 11.35 -0.22
C LYS A 4 7.11 10.54 -1.42
N ILE A 5 6.17 10.14 -2.28
CA ILE A 5 6.44 9.28 -3.44
C ILE A 5 5.66 9.80 -4.64
N GLU A 6 6.34 9.88 -5.78
CA GLU A 6 5.70 10.10 -7.09
C GLU A 6 5.32 8.75 -7.70
N ALA A 7 4.03 8.55 -7.97
CA ALA A 7 3.50 7.34 -8.58
C ALA A 7 2.17 7.66 -9.30
N LYS A 8 1.78 6.82 -10.25
CA LYS A 8 0.46 6.87 -10.91
C LYS A 8 -0.55 5.93 -10.27
N SER A 9 -0.08 4.81 -9.73
CA SER A 9 -0.93 3.93 -8.95
C SER A 9 -0.15 3.25 -7.82
N ILE A 10 -0.89 2.71 -6.86
CA ILE A 10 -0.36 1.90 -5.77
C ILE A 10 -1.22 0.65 -5.58
N LEU A 11 -0.55 -0.47 -5.34
CA LEU A 11 -1.14 -1.74 -4.92
C LEU A 11 -0.77 -1.98 -3.46
N ILE A 12 -1.78 -2.24 -2.64
CA ILE A 12 -1.63 -2.48 -1.20
C ILE A 12 -2.15 -3.88 -0.91
N GLY A 13 -1.31 -4.70 -0.30
CA GLY A 13 -1.65 -6.09 -0.01
C GLY A 13 -1.16 -6.56 1.35
N LYS A 14 -1.76 -7.65 1.82
CA LYS A 14 -1.32 -8.35 3.04
C LYS A 14 -0.32 -9.44 2.66
N THR A 15 0.68 -9.66 3.50
CA THR A 15 1.56 -10.83 3.38
C THR A 15 1.28 -11.84 4.49
N LYS A 16 1.88 -13.03 4.37
CA LYS A 16 1.80 -14.04 5.42
C LYS A 16 2.56 -13.58 6.66
N LYS A 17 1.96 -13.84 7.83
CA LYS A 17 2.64 -13.70 9.12
C LYS A 17 3.74 -14.74 9.22
N GLU A 18 4.86 -14.38 9.87
CA GLU A 18 5.81 -15.39 10.35
C GLU A 18 5.10 -16.30 11.37
N GLU A 19 5.37 -17.60 11.33
CA GLU A 19 4.65 -18.62 12.12
C GLU A 19 4.80 -18.41 13.64
N ASP A 20 5.92 -17.86 14.07
CA ASP A 20 6.30 -17.59 15.46
C ASP A 20 5.85 -16.22 15.95
N TYR A 21 5.21 -15.41 15.11
CA TYR A 21 4.83 -14.05 15.50
C TYR A 21 3.49 -14.07 16.22
N GLU A 22 3.44 -13.63 17.49
CA GLU A 22 2.20 -13.58 18.29
C GLU A 22 1.49 -12.22 18.28
N GLY A 23 2.08 -11.19 17.64
CA GLY A 23 1.51 -9.84 17.58
C GLY A 23 0.15 -9.72 16.88
N ASN A 24 -0.66 -8.72 17.24
CA ASN A 24 -1.97 -8.47 16.63
C ASN A 24 -1.90 -7.68 15.30
N ASP A 25 -0.73 -7.12 14.99
CA ASP A 25 -0.43 -6.52 13.71
C ASP A 25 -0.33 -7.56 12.58
N ARG A 26 -0.36 -7.07 11.35
CA ARG A 26 -0.33 -7.90 10.14
C ARG A 26 0.72 -7.36 9.20
N PRO A 27 1.60 -8.21 8.66
CA PRO A 27 2.57 -7.75 7.68
C PRO A 27 1.84 -7.36 6.39
N ILE A 28 2.27 -6.26 5.81
CA ILE A 28 1.69 -5.70 4.59
C ILE A 28 2.80 -5.29 3.63
N PHE A 29 2.45 -5.15 2.36
CA PHE A 29 3.31 -4.52 1.36
C PHE A 29 2.56 -3.42 0.63
N LEU A 30 3.34 -2.46 0.13
CA LEU A 30 2.89 -1.43 -0.77
C LEU A 30 3.80 -1.42 -1.99
N SER A 31 3.22 -1.47 -3.18
CA SER A 31 3.93 -1.48 -4.45
C SER A 31 3.46 -0.31 -5.31
N THR A 32 4.38 0.53 -5.76
CA THR A 32 4.08 1.73 -6.56
C THR A 32 4.38 1.51 -8.03
N PHE A 33 3.62 2.17 -8.91
CA PHE A 33 3.73 2.01 -10.36
C PHE A 33 3.61 3.37 -11.07
N ASN A 34 4.21 3.49 -12.25
CA ASN A 34 4.11 4.67 -13.14
C ASN A 34 2.94 4.58 -14.13
N LYS A 35 2.09 3.57 -14.01
CA LYS A 35 0.90 3.37 -14.83
C LYS A 35 -0.28 3.00 -13.95
N ASN A 36 -1.48 3.27 -14.43
CA ASN A 36 -2.71 2.74 -13.85
C ASN A 36 -2.85 1.25 -14.16
N ASP A 37 -3.72 0.60 -13.41
CA ASP A 37 -4.11 -0.80 -13.60
C ASP A 37 -2.90 -1.74 -13.72
N PRO A 38 -2.04 -1.77 -12.68
CA PRO A 38 -0.80 -2.54 -12.71
C PRO A 38 -1.03 -4.04 -12.90
N HIS A 39 -2.23 -4.54 -12.60
CA HIS A 39 -2.62 -5.93 -12.80
C HIS A 39 -2.83 -6.32 -14.28
N LEU A 40 -2.99 -5.34 -15.18
CA LEU A 40 -3.20 -5.58 -16.62
C LEU A 40 -1.89 -5.58 -17.42
N ASN A 41 -0.77 -5.26 -16.79
CA ASN A 41 0.52 -5.18 -17.46
C ASN A 41 1.55 -6.08 -16.77
N CYS A 42 2.53 -6.59 -17.52
CA CYS A 42 3.60 -7.44 -16.97
C CYS A 42 4.74 -6.63 -16.33
N GLN A 43 4.56 -5.33 -16.09
CA GLN A 43 5.59 -4.48 -15.51
C GLN A 43 5.55 -4.61 -13.98
N GLY A 44 6.71 -4.96 -13.40
CA GLY A 44 6.87 -4.98 -11.95
C GLY A 44 6.78 -3.58 -11.32
N PRO A 45 6.66 -3.50 -9.98
CA PRO A 45 6.61 -2.23 -9.27
C PRO A 45 7.93 -1.46 -9.36
N ILE A 46 7.83 -0.13 -9.30
CA ILE A 46 8.99 0.78 -9.24
C ILE A 46 9.63 0.68 -7.87
N GLU A 47 8.82 0.80 -6.82
CA GLU A 47 9.27 0.62 -5.45
C GLU A 47 8.31 -0.31 -4.73
N ARG A 48 8.87 -1.14 -3.85
CA ARG A 48 8.12 -1.99 -2.93
C ARG A 48 8.53 -1.67 -1.50
N HIS A 49 7.54 -1.45 -0.65
CA HIS A 49 7.70 -1.21 0.77
C HIS A 49 7.07 -2.36 1.56
N ASP A 50 7.89 -3.16 2.22
CA ASP A 50 7.42 -4.23 3.08
C ASP A 50 7.42 -3.79 4.55
N PHE A 51 6.25 -3.80 5.17
CA PHE A 51 6.07 -3.51 6.58
C PHE A 51 5.79 -4.82 7.31
N LYS A 52 6.87 -5.51 7.70
CA LYS A 52 6.77 -6.86 8.30
C LYS A 52 6.13 -6.86 9.69
N LYS A 53 6.33 -5.79 10.48
CA LYS A 53 5.86 -5.68 11.88
C LYS A 53 5.46 -4.25 12.24
N GLY A 54 4.64 -4.11 13.27
CA GLY A 54 4.16 -2.87 13.87
C GLY A 54 3.14 -2.09 13.04
N VAL A 55 2.36 -2.75 12.17
CA VAL A 55 1.22 -2.12 11.47
C VAL A 55 -0.06 -2.90 11.78
N HIS A 56 -0.95 -2.30 12.57
CA HIS A 56 -2.21 -2.93 12.95
C HIS A 56 -3.41 -2.40 12.14
N LYS A 57 -3.27 -1.21 11.54
CA LYS A 57 -4.32 -0.57 10.74
C LYS A 57 -3.72 0.29 9.64
N ILE A 58 -4.37 0.29 8.48
CA ILE A 58 -4.10 1.23 7.37
C ILE A 58 -5.23 2.26 7.35
N ILE A 59 -4.89 3.54 7.22
CA ILE A 59 -5.83 4.66 7.09
C ILE A 59 -5.55 5.30 5.74
N ILE A 60 -6.57 5.41 4.88
CA ILE A 60 -6.45 6.00 3.53
C ILE A 60 -7.29 7.27 3.50
N GLU A 61 -6.69 8.40 3.12
CA GLU A 61 -7.35 9.72 3.13
C GLU A 61 -7.21 10.43 1.78
N GLY A 62 -8.32 11.03 1.30
CA GLY A 62 -8.34 11.87 0.10
C GLY A 62 -8.25 11.13 -1.23
N LEU A 63 -8.53 9.82 -1.26
CA LEU A 63 -8.35 8.97 -2.44
C LEU A 63 -9.62 8.19 -2.78
N LYS A 64 -9.90 8.04 -4.07
CA LYS A 64 -10.83 7.03 -4.59
C LYS A 64 -10.12 5.68 -4.62
N VAL A 65 -10.74 4.67 -4.00
CA VAL A 65 -10.13 3.36 -3.75
C VAL A 65 -10.95 2.26 -4.41
N ASP A 66 -10.30 1.40 -5.19
CA ASP A 66 -10.93 0.25 -5.82
C ASP A 66 -10.42 -1.05 -5.15
N TYR A 67 -11.36 -1.89 -4.68
CA TYR A 67 -11.03 -3.18 -4.06
C TYR A 67 -11.21 -4.31 -5.08
N LEU A 68 -10.13 -5.01 -5.40
CA LEU A 68 -10.12 -6.03 -6.46
C LEU A 68 -10.42 -7.41 -5.86
N LEU A 69 -11.62 -7.93 -6.13
CA LEU A 69 -12.07 -9.24 -5.61
C LEU A 69 -11.30 -10.43 -6.17
N ALA A 70 -10.67 -10.27 -7.35
CA ALA A 70 -9.81 -11.30 -7.94
C ALA A 70 -8.52 -11.53 -7.12
N GLY A 71 -8.19 -10.64 -6.18
CA GLY A 71 -7.07 -10.75 -5.26
C GLY A 71 -7.45 -10.44 -3.82
N HIS A 72 -6.44 -10.19 -2.99
CA HIS A 72 -6.61 -9.75 -1.60
C HIS A 72 -6.13 -8.31 -1.39
N ASP A 73 -6.08 -7.55 -2.48
CA ASP A 73 -5.36 -6.29 -2.58
C ASP A 73 -6.28 -5.12 -2.91
N ILE A 74 -5.82 -3.93 -2.56
CA ILE A 74 -6.44 -2.65 -2.89
C ILE A 74 -5.59 -1.97 -3.96
N VAL A 75 -6.22 -1.48 -5.03
CA VAL A 75 -5.55 -0.63 -6.04
C VAL A 75 -6.09 0.79 -5.96
N ILE A 76 -5.20 1.76 -6.10
CA ILE A 76 -5.55 3.18 -6.20
C ILE A 76 -4.88 3.73 -7.45
N ASN A 77 -5.67 4.17 -8.42
CA ASN A 77 -5.22 4.71 -9.70
C ASN A 77 -5.20 6.25 -9.72
N ASP A 78 -4.73 6.83 -10.81
CA ASP A 78 -4.76 8.26 -11.12
C ASP A 78 -4.02 9.16 -10.13
N LEU A 79 -3.03 8.62 -9.43
CA LEU A 79 -2.25 9.39 -8.45
C LEU A 79 -1.38 10.47 -9.11
N LYS A 80 -1.31 11.62 -8.44
CA LYS A 80 -0.36 12.72 -8.69
C LYS A 80 0.70 12.80 -7.60
N GLU A 81 0.30 12.62 -6.34
CA GLU A 81 1.19 12.64 -5.17
C GLU A 81 0.69 11.62 -4.14
N LEU A 82 1.62 10.98 -3.45
CA LEU A 82 1.35 10.08 -2.33
C LEU A 82 2.27 10.40 -1.15
N THR A 83 1.72 10.38 0.05
CA THR A 83 2.47 10.46 1.31
C THR A 83 2.16 9.24 2.18
N LEU A 84 3.23 8.60 2.67
CA LEU A 84 3.17 7.50 3.62
C LEU A 84 3.68 7.96 4.98
N GLU A 85 2.91 7.73 6.03
CA GLU A 85 3.26 8.07 7.40
C GLU A 85 2.97 6.91 8.35
N LYS A 86 3.94 6.52 9.18
CA LYS A 86 3.73 5.53 10.25
C LYS A 86 3.70 6.21 11.61
N GLU A 87 2.56 6.12 12.31
CA GLU A 87 2.34 6.70 13.64
C GLU A 87 1.58 5.71 14.53
N LYS A 88 2.07 5.43 15.75
CA LYS A 88 1.39 4.59 16.76
C LYS A 88 0.86 3.24 16.23
N GLY A 89 1.59 2.64 15.29
CA GLY A 89 1.22 1.37 14.66
C GLY A 89 0.14 1.48 13.57
N HIS A 90 -0.30 2.68 13.23
CA HIS A 90 -1.07 2.96 12.02
C HIS A 90 -0.12 3.26 10.86
N LEU A 91 -0.48 2.80 9.66
CA LEU A 91 0.06 3.32 8.41
C LEU A 91 -1.00 4.25 7.79
N ILE A 92 -0.69 5.54 7.70
CA ILE A 92 -1.54 6.55 7.09
C ILE A 92 -1.05 6.80 5.66
N ILE A 93 -1.96 6.67 4.71
CA ILE A 93 -1.75 6.83 3.27
C ILE A 93 -2.60 8.00 2.82
N ARG A 94 -1.96 9.08 2.38
CA ARG A 94 -2.62 10.26 1.83
C ARG A 94 -2.21 10.45 0.40
N GLY A 95 -3.11 10.92 -0.44
CA GLY A 95 -2.72 11.28 -1.80
C GLY A 95 -3.67 12.23 -2.48
N LYS A 96 -3.29 12.59 -3.70
CA LYS A 96 -4.05 13.47 -4.59
C LYS A 96 -4.16 12.79 -5.94
N GLN A 97 -5.37 12.81 -6.51
CA GLN A 97 -5.66 12.32 -7.86
C GLN A 97 -5.82 13.49 -8.86
#